data_AF-A0A6S7FMQ7-F1
#
_entry.id   AF-A0A6S7FMQ7-F1
#
_cell.length_a   1.000
_cell.length_b   1.000
_cell.length_c   1.000
_cell.angle_alpha   90.00
_cell.angle_beta   90.00
_cell.angle_gamma   90.00
#
_symmetry.space_group_name_H-M   'P 1'
#
loop_
_entity.id
_entity.type
_entity.pdbx_description
1 polymer ?
#
loop_
_entity_poly.entity_id
_entity_poly.type
_entity_poly.pdbx_seq_one_letter_code
_entity_poly.pdbx_strand_id
1 'polypeptide(L)'
;MEELIEAFLKSISNNDEDDVALKESKVTSFCEANVQRFSFEHINASLRHEFIRSLIDELSIADKSSENVSLNYTARCLEALRVLSRDRSNLGEMISENSCVTFLKLAGLYTSDGQNSHLEVETVISKSVVVIEALKCVCNLVYQNAEFREYTVKYNCTEAVCVRLAWFGQTDLARDVKFFDLRLLFVLTALEANERTTALHANAVELLTAALSQVIPGREERKAILNQEQEMRESGLESNLPSRCSLPDVSLDKDTIELFGEILKVLFNITITISQEQPEHNLQQSCDNLIVILRHMLIKCEEVSQEPKNLQNNIINMLINLPYQSYNLLYWQIPKKEAKEIMKNFETDQRKNKHPIVYEFFNVEAVHALLGILDQRLIDNVNLKETLSPLLSVLTTVSRHNRIVRKYLRQEVLPSLGYVGTVKPEEMDNIRGRLVRHLTSAVHELKESVGDFLFVLCKDNVSRLIKYVGYGNAAGFLADHGLMAGGNNEETAGNYSTDDEESDTEEYERIKDQIDPMTGAQVDPNVENPLDKMSEEEKELEAEKLAILLSKLNEKGLVKPALIGPDGKPVDINPEDD
;
A
#
# COMPACT_ATOMS: atom_id res chain seq x y z
N MET A 1 20.78 -14.55 35.20
CA MET A 1 21.15 -13.97 33.89
C MET A 1 22.61 -13.56 33.90
N GLU A 2 23.03 -12.67 34.79
CA GLU A 2 24.45 -12.39 35.02
C GLU A 2 25.23 -13.68 35.34
N GLU A 3 24.67 -14.57 36.16
CA GLU A 3 25.23 -15.91 36.40
C GLU A 3 25.42 -16.76 35.14
N LEU A 4 24.51 -16.65 34.16
CA LEU A 4 24.62 -17.40 32.88
C LEU A 4 25.70 -16.79 32.00
N ILE A 5 25.81 -15.46 31.98
CA ILE A 5 26.87 -14.73 31.28
C ILE A 5 28.23 -15.08 31.89
N GLU A 6 28.37 -14.99 33.21
CA GLU A 6 29.60 -15.37 33.91
C GLU A 6 29.96 -16.84 33.71
N ALA A 7 28.97 -17.74 33.69
CA ALA A 7 29.21 -19.16 33.43
C ALA A 7 29.78 -19.39 32.02
N PHE A 8 29.32 -18.62 31.02
CA PHE A 8 29.88 -18.66 29.68
C PHE A 8 31.29 -18.04 29.63
N LEU A 9 31.49 -16.86 30.21
CA LEU A 9 32.80 -16.21 30.25
C LEU A 9 33.87 -17.09 30.93
N LYS A 10 33.49 -17.78 32.02
CA LYS A 10 34.36 -18.77 32.69
C LYS A 10 34.69 -19.96 31.78
N SER A 11 33.77 -20.38 30.92
CA SER A 11 34.02 -21.48 29.97
C SER A 11 35.00 -21.08 28.86
N ILE A 12 35.07 -19.79 28.50
CA ILE A 12 36.08 -19.27 27.56
C ILE A 12 37.45 -19.14 28.26
N SER A 13 37.48 -18.59 29.48
CA SER A 13 38.75 -18.34 30.18
C SER A 13 39.52 -19.61 30.57
N ASN A 14 38.86 -20.76 30.63
CA ASN A 14 39.48 -22.01 31.07
C ASN A 14 40.36 -22.70 30.00
N ASN A 15 40.48 -22.14 28.78
CA ASN A 15 41.47 -22.54 27.75
C ASN A 15 41.51 -24.04 27.36
N ASP A 16 40.51 -24.85 27.73
CA ASP A 16 40.31 -26.15 27.11
C ASP A 16 39.73 -25.90 25.71
N GLU A 17 40.62 -25.77 24.71
CA GLU A 17 40.28 -25.63 23.28
C GLU A 17 39.35 -26.76 22.77
N ASP A 18 39.19 -27.85 23.55
CA ASP A 18 38.49 -29.07 23.17
C ASP A 18 37.02 -29.19 23.64
N ASP A 19 36.47 -28.30 24.49
CA ASP A 19 35.07 -28.44 24.96
C ASP A 19 34.09 -27.44 24.34
N VAL A 20 34.04 -27.44 23.00
CA VAL A 20 33.02 -26.71 22.20
C VAL A 20 31.59 -27.07 22.66
N ALA A 21 31.37 -28.30 23.12
CA ALA A 21 30.07 -28.76 23.61
C ALA A 21 29.66 -28.07 24.91
N LEU A 22 30.59 -27.85 25.85
CA LEU A 22 30.33 -27.08 27.06
C LEU A 22 30.01 -25.62 26.73
N LYS A 23 30.81 -24.98 25.85
CA LYS A 23 30.54 -23.60 25.40
C LYS A 23 29.13 -23.50 24.77
N GLU A 24 28.80 -24.42 23.86
CA GLU A 24 27.49 -24.50 23.22
C GLU A 24 26.35 -24.68 24.22
N SER A 25 26.52 -25.56 25.21
CA SER A 25 25.54 -25.80 26.28
C SER A 25 25.28 -24.53 27.12
N LYS A 26 26.33 -23.77 27.45
CA LYS A 26 26.20 -22.53 28.24
C LYS A 26 25.50 -21.43 27.46
N VAL A 27 25.86 -21.23 26.19
CA VAL A 27 25.19 -20.24 25.32
C VAL A 27 23.73 -20.63 25.08
N THR A 28 23.44 -21.91 24.87
CA THR A 28 22.08 -22.41 24.68
C THR A 28 21.23 -22.13 25.92
N SER A 29 21.75 -22.41 27.12
CA SER A 29 21.07 -22.10 28.38
C SER A 29 20.76 -20.60 28.52
N PHE A 30 21.66 -19.73 28.05
CA PHE A 30 21.42 -18.29 28.01
C PHE A 30 20.30 -17.93 27.01
N CYS A 31 20.32 -18.50 25.80
CA CYS A 31 19.32 -18.22 24.78
C CYS A 31 17.92 -18.63 25.25
N GLU A 32 17.77 -19.87 25.72
CA GLU A 32 16.49 -20.44 26.18
C GLU A 32 15.87 -19.63 27.33
N ALA A 33 16.69 -19.17 28.28
CA ALA A 33 16.23 -18.36 29.40
C ALA A 33 15.72 -16.97 28.97
N ASN A 34 16.09 -16.48 27.78
CA ASN A 34 15.89 -15.08 27.35
C ASN A 34 15.16 -14.92 26.01
N VAL A 35 14.61 -15.98 25.42
CA VAL A 35 13.96 -15.96 24.09
C VAL A 35 12.86 -14.89 23.96
N GLN A 36 12.08 -14.65 25.01
CA GLN A 36 10.93 -13.72 25.02
C GLN A 36 11.25 -12.35 25.65
N ARG A 37 12.52 -12.07 25.93
CA ARG A 37 12.92 -10.82 26.61
C ARG A 37 13.32 -9.74 25.61
N PHE A 38 12.95 -8.49 25.91
CA PHE A 38 13.14 -7.32 25.04
C PHE A 38 13.91 -6.16 25.69
N SER A 39 14.17 -6.21 27.00
CA SER A 39 14.92 -5.18 27.73
C SER A 39 15.91 -5.80 28.72
N PHE A 40 17.10 -5.19 28.81
CA PHE A 40 18.22 -5.65 29.62
C PHE A 40 18.79 -4.55 30.53
N GLU A 41 17.98 -3.56 30.91
CA GLU A 41 18.39 -2.43 31.78
C GLU A 41 18.98 -2.85 33.14
N HIS A 42 18.65 -4.06 33.61
CA HIS A 42 19.09 -4.58 34.91
C HIS A 42 20.44 -5.32 34.88
N ILE A 43 21.05 -5.49 33.70
CA ILE A 43 22.37 -6.14 33.59
C ILE A 43 23.46 -5.09 33.77
N ASN A 44 24.52 -5.43 34.50
CA ASN A 44 25.74 -4.64 34.51
C ASN A 44 26.29 -4.39 33.08
N ALA A 45 26.45 -3.12 32.70
CA ALA A 45 26.90 -2.74 31.36
C ALA A 45 28.30 -3.29 31.01
N SER A 46 29.23 -3.36 31.97
CA SER A 46 30.56 -3.92 31.75
C SER A 46 30.49 -5.41 31.43
N LEU A 47 29.71 -6.16 32.20
CA LEU A 47 29.54 -7.60 32.00
C LEU A 47 28.88 -7.89 30.64
N ARG A 48 27.89 -7.07 30.25
CA ARG A 48 27.25 -7.16 28.93
C ARG A 48 28.23 -6.88 27.80
N HIS A 49 29.05 -5.84 27.90
CA HIS A 49 30.06 -5.54 26.87
C HIS A 49 31.12 -6.64 26.75
N GLU A 50 31.57 -7.21 27.87
CA GLU A 50 32.53 -8.32 27.88
C GLU A 50 31.95 -9.59 27.24
N PHE A 51 30.69 -9.89 27.52
CA PHE A 51 29.98 -11.01 26.89
C PHE A 51 29.83 -10.83 25.38
N ILE A 52 29.41 -9.63 24.94
CA ILE A 52 29.27 -9.30 23.52
C ILE A 52 30.62 -9.44 22.79
N ARG A 53 31.70 -8.87 23.34
CA ARG A 53 33.05 -8.98 22.77
C ARG A 53 33.47 -10.43 22.63
N SER A 54 33.31 -11.22 23.69
CA SER A 54 33.71 -12.64 23.69
C SER A 54 32.95 -13.45 22.64
N LEU A 55 31.66 -13.18 22.45
CA LEU A 55 30.86 -13.82 21.38
C LEU A 55 31.35 -13.41 19.98
N ILE A 56 31.68 -12.13 19.76
CA ILE A 56 32.17 -11.63 18.46
C ILE A 56 33.56 -12.21 18.14
N ASP A 57 34.42 -12.36 19.14
CA ASP A 57 35.74 -12.98 19.00
C ASP A 57 35.61 -14.45 18.58
N GLU A 58 34.73 -15.21 19.23
CA GLU A 58 34.43 -16.60 18.86
C GLU A 58 33.87 -16.71 17.42
N LEU A 59 33.00 -15.79 17.00
CA LEU A 59 32.51 -15.72 15.62
C LEU A 59 33.62 -15.39 14.61
N SER A 60 34.55 -14.50 14.99
CA SER A 60 35.68 -14.10 14.13
C SER A 60 36.72 -15.22 13.99
N ILE A 61 36.83 -16.10 14.98
CA ILE A 61 37.64 -17.34 14.89
C ILE A 61 36.98 -18.35 13.96
N ALA A 62 35.64 -18.49 14.04
CA ALA A 62 34.87 -19.38 13.17
C ALA A 62 34.91 -18.96 11.69
N ASP A 63 35.08 -17.66 11.39
CA ASP A 63 35.27 -17.16 10.02
C ASP A 63 36.65 -17.57 9.43
N LYS A 64 37.69 -17.65 10.27
CA LYS A 64 39.09 -17.89 9.83
C LYS A 64 39.47 -19.36 9.79
N SER A 65 38.78 -20.22 10.52
CA SER A 65 39.10 -21.66 10.62
C SER A 65 38.22 -22.46 9.65
N SER A 66 38.83 -22.89 8.54
CA SER A 66 38.18 -23.74 7.53
C SER A 66 37.83 -25.14 8.03
N GLU A 67 38.26 -25.52 9.24
CA GLU A 67 38.07 -26.85 9.83
C GLU A 67 37.50 -26.72 11.26
N ASN A 68 36.31 -27.32 11.46
CA ASN A 68 35.73 -27.74 12.75
C ASN A 68 35.24 -26.71 13.79
N VAL A 69 34.56 -25.62 13.39
CA VAL A 69 33.58 -24.99 14.32
C VAL A 69 32.17 -25.53 14.05
N SER A 70 31.52 -26.05 15.09
CA SER A 70 30.13 -26.54 15.05
C SER A 70 29.20 -25.43 14.53
N LEU A 71 28.51 -25.68 13.40
CA LEU A 71 27.52 -24.74 12.84
C LEU A 71 26.44 -24.38 13.87
N ASN A 72 26.09 -25.33 14.74
CA ASN A 72 25.13 -25.12 15.82
C ASN A 72 25.67 -24.15 16.87
N TYR A 73 26.94 -24.29 17.27
CA TYR A 73 27.58 -23.36 18.19
C TYR A 73 27.61 -21.94 17.64
N THR A 74 28.03 -21.76 16.38
CA THR A 74 28.03 -20.44 15.71
C THR A 74 26.64 -19.84 15.66
N ALA A 75 25.62 -20.65 15.32
CA ALA A 75 24.23 -20.19 15.31
C ALA A 75 23.72 -19.80 16.70
N ARG A 76 24.08 -20.54 17.75
CA ARG A 76 23.73 -20.21 19.15
C ARG A 76 24.41 -18.92 19.62
N CYS A 77 25.66 -18.68 19.24
CA CYS A 77 26.35 -17.41 19.52
C CYS A 77 25.64 -16.23 18.84
N LEU A 78 25.24 -16.39 17.57
CA LEU A 78 24.45 -15.39 16.86
C LEU A 78 23.07 -15.19 17.49
N GLU A 79 22.41 -16.25 17.95
CA GLU A 79 21.13 -16.15 18.64
C GLU A 79 21.24 -15.37 19.95
N ALA A 80 22.32 -15.57 20.73
CA ALA A 80 22.59 -14.78 21.93
C ALA A 80 22.77 -13.29 21.58
N LEU A 81 23.53 -12.98 20.53
CA LEU A 81 23.68 -11.61 20.03
C LEU A 81 22.36 -11.03 19.52
N ARG A 82 21.52 -11.82 18.83
CA ARG A 82 20.17 -11.42 18.37
C ARG A 82 19.26 -11.05 19.53
N VAL A 83 19.32 -11.81 20.62
CA VAL A 83 18.56 -11.53 21.85
C VAL A 83 19.03 -10.21 22.46
N LEU A 84 20.34 -10.00 22.55
CA LEU A 84 20.94 -8.76 23.08
C LEU A 84 20.67 -7.53 22.19
N SER A 85 20.57 -7.71 20.87
CA SER A 85 20.32 -6.62 19.90
C SER A 85 18.87 -6.12 19.86
N ARG A 86 17.99 -6.67 20.70
CA ARG A 86 16.62 -6.15 20.87
C ARG A 86 16.58 -4.87 21.70
N ASP A 87 17.61 -4.65 22.52
CA ASP A 87 17.75 -3.49 23.37
C ASP A 87 18.74 -2.50 22.73
N ARG A 88 18.33 -1.23 22.66
CA ARG A 88 19.07 -0.15 22.00
C ARG A 88 20.31 0.30 22.80
N SER A 89 20.37 -0.02 24.09
CA SER A 89 21.42 0.46 24.99
C SER A 89 22.56 -0.54 25.13
N ASN A 90 23.77 -0.04 25.40
CA ASN A 90 24.94 -0.84 25.79
C ASN A 90 25.29 -2.00 24.84
N LEU A 91 25.20 -1.76 23.53
CA LEU A 91 25.57 -2.73 22.49
C LEU A 91 27.09 -2.83 22.26
N GLY A 92 27.86 -1.85 22.77
CA GLY A 92 29.33 -1.89 22.77
C GLY A 92 29.93 -2.18 21.39
N GLU A 93 30.74 -3.23 21.29
CA GLU A 93 31.43 -3.60 20.05
C GLU A 93 30.50 -4.15 18.97
N MET A 94 29.25 -4.53 19.30
CA MET A 94 28.32 -5.10 18.33
C MET A 94 27.94 -4.14 17.19
N ILE A 95 28.03 -2.82 17.44
CA ILE A 95 27.79 -1.78 16.42
C ILE A 95 29.04 -1.36 15.66
N SER A 96 30.20 -1.96 15.95
CA SER A 96 31.46 -1.61 15.28
C SER A 96 31.51 -2.08 13.83
N GLU A 97 32.33 -1.40 13.02
CA GLU A 97 32.60 -1.78 11.63
C GLU A 97 33.08 -3.22 11.50
N ASN A 98 34.00 -3.67 12.37
CA ASN A 98 34.50 -5.04 12.38
C ASN A 98 33.38 -6.08 12.59
N SER A 99 32.47 -5.80 13.52
CA SER A 99 31.33 -6.69 13.78
C SER A 99 30.36 -6.72 12.61
N CYS A 100 30.13 -5.58 11.96
CA CYS A 100 29.35 -5.51 10.74
C CYS A 100 29.94 -6.43 9.66
N VAL A 101 31.25 -6.36 9.41
CA VAL A 101 31.93 -7.23 8.44
C VAL A 101 31.75 -8.70 8.80
N THR A 102 31.97 -9.08 10.07
CA THR A 102 31.78 -10.48 10.51
C THR A 102 30.33 -10.96 10.31
N PHE A 103 29.33 -10.15 10.66
CA PHE A 103 27.92 -10.52 10.45
C PHE A 103 27.57 -10.63 8.97
N LEU A 104 28.04 -9.71 8.13
CA LEU A 104 27.79 -9.76 6.68
C LEU A 104 28.45 -10.98 6.03
N LYS A 105 29.66 -11.37 6.45
CA LYS A 105 30.32 -12.59 5.96
C LYS A 105 29.56 -13.85 6.36
N LEU A 106 29.15 -13.96 7.63
CA LEU A 106 28.35 -15.10 8.12
C LEU A 106 26.96 -15.16 7.45
N ALA A 107 26.38 -14.01 7.11
CA ALA A 107 25.16 -13.92 6.34
C ALA A 107 25.36 -14.18 4.83
N GLY A 108 26.60 -14.23 4.34
CA GLY A 108 26.90 -14.38 2.91
C GLY A 108 26.61 -13.15 2.06
N LEU A 109 26.64 -11.97 2.67
CA LEU A 109 26.33 -10.68 2.07
C LEU A 109 27.53 -9.74 1.99
N TYR A 110 28.72 -10.18 2.41
CA TYR A 110 29.91 -9.36 2.36
C TYR A 110 30.51 -9.33 0.94
N THR A 111 30.76 -8.13 0.42
CA THR A 111 31.50 -7.90 -0.82
C THR A 111 32.72 -7.02 -0.54
N SER A 112 33.92 -7.51 -0.86
CA SER A 112 35.15 -6.71 -0.78
C SER A 112 35.42 -5.98 -2.09
N ASP A 113 35.87 -4.72 -2.01
CA ASP A 113 36.27 -3.81 -3.10
C ASP A 113 36.69 -4.51 -4.41
N GLY A 114 35.74 -4.64 -5.34
CA GLY A 114 35.99 -4.96 -6.76
C GLY A 114 36.12 -6.44 -7.14
N GLN A 115 36.01 -7.39 -6.20
CA GLN A 115 35.86 -8.80 -6.54
C GLN A 115 34.52 -9.31 -5.99
N ASN A 116 33.62 -9.72 -6.89
CA ASN A 116 32.36 -10.40 -6.59
C ASN A 116 32.64 -11.77 -5.96
N SER A 117 33.14 -11.76 -4.72
CA SER A 117 33.28 -12.92 -3.86
C SER A 117 31.95 -13.20 -3.15
N HIS A 118 30.88 -13.31 -3.95
CA HIS A 118 29.62 -13.81 -3.41
C HIS A 118 29.84 -15.25 -2.95
N LEU A 119 29.31 -15.61 -1.78
CA LEU A 119 29.25 -17.01 -1.39
C LEU A 119 28.46 -17.77 -2.46
N GLU A 120 29.01 -18.89 -2.91
CA GLU A 120 28.31 -19.81 -3.80
C GLU A 120 27.01 -20.28 -3.12
N VAL A 121 25.96 -20.47 -3.93
CA VAL A 121 24.62 -20.85 -3.44
C VAL A 121 24.70 -22.08 -2.53
N GLU A 122 25.51 -23.07 -2.88
CA GLU A 122 25.69 -24.31 -2.12
C GLU A 122 26.25 -24.06 -0.72
N THR A 123 27.11 -23.05 -0.56
CA THR A 123 27.64 -22.66 0.76
C THR A 123 26.56 -22.02 1.62
N VAL A 124 25.70 -21.20 1.03
CA VAL A 124 24.58 -20.57 1.75
C VAL A 124 23.53 -21.60 2.16
N ILE A 125 23.25 -22.58 1.29
CA ILE A 125 22.32 -23.68 1.58
C ILE A 125 22.87 -24.56 2.71
N SER A 126 24.14 -24.98 2.63
CA SER A 126 24.76 -25.84 3.65
C SER A 126 24.91 -25.16 5.02
N LYS A 127 25.12 -23.84 5.04
CA LYS A 127 25.24 -23.05 6.28
C LYS A 127 23.95 -22.29 6.67
N SER A 128 22.80 -22.70 6.15
CA SER A 128 21.52 -21.99 6.30
C SER A 128 21.18 -21.60 7.74
N VAL A 129 21.42 -22.48 8.72
CA VAL A 129 21.15 -22.21 10.15
C VAL A 129 21.93 -20.99 10.66
N VAL A 130 23.20 -20.86 10.26
CA VAL A 130 24.06 -19.71 10.62
C VAL A 130 23.63 -18.47 9.87
N VAL A 131 23.35 -18.58 8.57
CA VAL A 131 22.92 -17.47 7.71
C VAL A 131 21.62 -16.84 8.24
N ILE A 132 20.64 -17.66 8.64
CA ILE A 132 19.35 -17.20 9.16
C ILE A 132 19.54 -16.38 10.45
N GLU A 133 20.33 -16.88 11.41
CA GLU A 133 20.57 -16.13 12.65
C GLU A 133 21.41 -14.87 12.41
N ALA A 134 22.38 -14.91 11.50
CA ALA A 134 23.14 -13.73 11.10
C ALA A 134 22.25 -12.66 10.48
N LEU A 135 21.35 -13.03 9.55
CA LEU A 135 20.40 -12.10 8.94
C LEU A 135 19.45 -11.48 9.97
N LYS A 136 18.96 -12.26 10.93
CA LYS A 136 18.13 -11.73 12.03
C LYS A 136 18.90 -10.71 12.87
N CYS A 137 20.17 -10.96 13.19
CA CYS A 137 21.04 -10.00 13.87
C CYS A 137 21.20 -8.71 13.07
N VAL A 138 21.54 -8.82 11.79
CA VAL A 138 21.73 -7.66 10.89
C VAL A 138 20.43 -6.86 10.78
N CYS A 139 19.28 -7.50 10.59
CA CYS A 139 17.97 -6.82 10.55
C CYS A 139 17.70 -5.98 11.81
N ASN A 140 17.96 -6.55 12.99
CA ASN A 140 17.77 -5.83 14.26
C ASN A 140 18.72 -4.63 14.37
N LEU A 141 20.00 -4.82 14.06
CA LEU A 141 21.01 -3.78 14.18
C LEU A 141 20.78 -2.64 13.19
N VAL A 142 20.47 -2.96 11.93
CA VAL A 142 20.13 -1.98 10.88
C VAL A 142 18.91 -1.16 11.30
N TYR A 143 17.85 -1.81 11.79
CA TYR A 143 16.64 -1.10 12.21
C TYR A 143 16.88 -0.13 13.37
N GLN A 144 17.76 -0.49 14.31
CA GLN A 144 17.93 0.27 15.55
C GLN A 144 19.08 1.29 15.54
N ASN A 145 20.15 1.04 14.78
CA ASN A 145 21.40 1.80 14.87
C ASN A 145 21.80 2.41 13.52
N ALA A 146 21.84 3.74 13.44
CA ALA A 146 22.21 4.45 12.21
C ALA A 146 23.66 4.21 11.78
N GLU A 147 24.61 4.22 12.72
CA GLU A 147 26.03 3.95 12.44
C GLU A 147 26.23 2.56 11.84
N PHE A 148 25.55 1.54 12.37
CA PHE A 148 25.61 0.20 11.81
C PHE A 148 25.03 0.14 10.39
N ARG A 149 23.95 0.90 10.11
CA ARG A 149 23.41 1.01 8.74
C ARG A 149 24.42 1.61 7.77
N GLU A 150 25.13 2.67 8.17
CA GLU A 150 26.15 3.29 7.32
C GLU A 150 27.23 2.29 6.90
N TYR A 151 27.65 1.40 7.80
CA TYR A 151 28.57 0.30 7.45
C TYR A 151 27.95 -0.70 6.46
N THR A 152 26.68 -1.08 6.64
CA THR A 152 26.03 -1.98 5.68
C THR A 152 25.92 -1.38 4.27
N VAL A 153 25.70 -0.06 4.18
CA VAL A 153 25.71 0.68 2.91
C VAL A 153 27.12 0.74 2.33
N LYS A 154 28.13 1.05 3.15
CA LYS A 154 29.55 1.07 2.75
C LYS A 154 30.01 -0.25 2.14
N TYR A 155 29.49 -1.38 2.61
CA TYR A 155 29.83 -2.72 2.12
C TYR A 155 28.83 -3.28 1.10
N ASN A 156 28.06 -2.42 0.41
CA ASN A 156 27.14 -2.78 -0.67
C ASN A 156 26.16 -3.92 -0.31
N CYS A 157 25.68 -3.95 0.94
CA CYS A 157 24.80 -5.00 1.42
C CYS A 157 23.53 -5.13 0.57
N THR A 158 22.97 -4.02 0.08
CA THR A 158 21.77 -4.01 -0.76
C THR A 158 22.01 -4.72 -2.10
N GLU A 159 23.13 -4.45 -2.77
CA GLU A 159 23.49 -5.11 -4.03
C GLU A 159 23.71 -6.61 -3.80
N ALA A 160 24.39 -6.99 -2.72
CA ALA A 160 24.60 -8.37 -2.35
C ALA A 160 23.28 -9.13 -2.10
N VAL A 161 22.32 -8.50 -1.42
CA VAL A 161 20.97 -9.07 -1.26
C VAL A 161 20.28 -9.20 -2.63
N CYS A 162 20.36 -8.19 -3.50
CA CYS A 162 19.77 -8.23 -4.83
C CYS A 162 20.32 -9.37 -5.69
N VAL A 163 21.63 -9.64 -5.64
CA VAL A 163 22.24 -10.80 -6.32
C VAL A 163 21.62 -12.11 -5.81
N ARG A 164 21.38 -12.22 -4.51
CA ARG A 164 20.77 -13.41 -3.91
C ARG A 164 19.28 -13.58 -4.27
N LEU A 165 18.56 -12.49 -4.60
CA LEU A 165 17.16 -12.57 -5.06
C LEU A 165 17.02 -13.42 -6.34
N ALA A 166 18.04 -13.47 -7.20
CA ALA A 166 18.04 -14.31 -8.40
C ALA A 166 17.88 -15.81 -8.08
N TRP A 167 18.22 -16.24 -6.87
CA TRP A 167 18.18 -17.64 -6.46
C TRP A 167 16.79 -18.09 -5.98
N PHE A 168 15.88 -17.16 -5.67
CA PHE A 168 14.59 -17.45 -5.03
C PHE A 168 13.72 -18.43 -5.82
N GLY A 169 13.94 -18.49 -7.12
CA GLY A 169 13.21 -19.32 -8.08
C GLY A 169 13.94 -20.52 -8.65
N GLN A 170 15.24 -20.60 -8.46
CA GLN A 170 16.12 -21.52 -9.20
C GLN A 170 16.77 -22.56 -8.30
N THR A 171 16.69 -22.36 -6.98
CA THR A 171 17.49 -23.10 -6.00
C THR A 171 16.63 -23.49 -4.80
N ASP A 172 17.05 -24.54 -4.09
CA ASP A 172 16.40 -25.04 -2.86
C ASP A 172 16.79 -24.20 -1.63
N LEU A 173 16.80 -22.87 -1.79
CA LEU A 173 17.14 -21.94 -0.72
C LEU A 173 16.05 -21.98 0.37
N ALA A 174 16.48 -22.11 1.63
CA ALA A 174 15.57 -22.17 2.78
C ALA A 174 14.64 -20.94 2.84
N ARG A 175 13.36 -21.17 3.14
CA ARG A 175 12.32 -20.12 3.20
C ARG A 175 12.70 -18.97 4.11
N ASP A 176 13.27 -19.26 5.28
CA ASP A 176 13.65 -18.22 6.24
C ASP A 176 14.79 -17.35 5.74
N VAL A 177 15.72 -17.88 4.93
CA VAL A 177 16.73 -17.05 4.26
C VAL A 177 16.04 -16.07 3.32
N LYS A 178 15.12 -16.55 2.46
CA LYS A 178 14.34 -15.69 1.55
C LYS A 178 13.57 -14.60 2.32
N PHE A 179 12.94 -14.97 3.42
CA PHE A 179 12.15 -14.05 4.24
C PHE A 179 13.03 -12.97 4.89
N PHE A 180 14.16 -13.34 5.51
CA PHE A 180 15.03 -12.37 6.18
C PHE A 180 15.84 -11.51 5.19
N ASP A 181 16.10 -12.01 3.98
CA ASP A 181 16.65 -11.19 2.89
C ASP A 181 15.71 -10.07 2.48
N LEU A 182 14.43 -10.42 2.26
CA LEU A 182 13.39 -9.45 1.95
C LEU A 182 13.18 -8.48 3.11
N ARG A 183 13.22 -8.99 4.35
CA ARG A 183 13.08 -8.15 5.54
C ARG A 183 14.22 -7.15 5.66
N LEU A 184 15.46 -7.58 5.42
CA LEU A 184 16.63 -6.73 5.43
C LEU A 184 16.54 -5.67 4.33
N LEU A 185 16.20 -6.09 3.10
CA LEU A 185 16.04 -5.18 1.96
C LEU A 185 14.90 -4.19 2.20
N PHE A 186 13.79 -4.61 2.81
CA PHE A 186 12.68 -3.74 3.20
C PHE A 186 13.15 -2.66 4.19
N VAL A 187 13.87 -3.05 5.24
CA VAL A 187 14.36 -2.11 6.27
C VAL A 187 15.36 -1.12 5.66
N LEU A 188 16.30 -1.59 4.84
CA LEU A 188 17.29 -0.73 4.17
C LEU A 188 16.61 0.30 3.25
N THR A 189 15.72 -0.16 2.38
CA THR A 189 15.01 0.71 1.42
C THR A 189 13.97 1.64 2.07
N ALA A 190 13.45 1.27 3.25
CA ALA A 190 12.56 2.11 4.03
C ALA A 190 13.32 3.25 4.75
N LEU A 191 14.50 2.94 5.32
CA LEU A 191 15.25 3.89 6.14
C LEU A 191 16.21 4.78 5.32
N GLU A 192 16.78 4.26 4.24
CA GLU A 192 17.77 4.96 3.42
C GLU A 192 17.25 5.17 1.99
N ALA A 193 17.13 6.44 1.59
CA ALA A 193 16.57 6.79 0.27
C ALA A 193 17.45 6.34 -0.90
N ASN A 194 18.77 6.41 -0.74
CA ASN A 194 19.73 6.02 -1.77
C ASN A 194 19.67 4.52 -2.08
N GLU A 195 19.37 3.70 -1.06
CA GLU A 195 19.29 2.25 -1.22
C GLU A 195 18.09 1.81 -2.08
N ARG A 196 17.05 2.65 -2.20
CA ARG A 196 15.98 2.41 -3.17
C ARG A 196 16.51 2.48 -4.60
N THR A 197 17.30 3.50 -4.90
CA THR A 197 17.92 3.68 -6.21
C THR A 197 18.96 2.58 -6.49
N THR A 198 19.76 2.20 -5.49
CA THR A 198 20.71 1.08 -5.59
C THR A 198 20.00 -0.22 -5.95
N ALA A 199 18.92 -0.56 -5.24
CA ALA A 199 18.14 -1.76 -5.52
C ALA A 199 17.44 -1.71 -6.89
N LEU A 200 16.99 -0.53 -7.32
CA LEU A 200 16.43 -0.33 -8.67
C LEU A 200 17.47 -0.62 -9.76
N HIS A 201 18.68 -0.06 -9.63
CA HIS A 201 19.79 -0.32 -10.57
C HIS A 201 20.25 -1.78 -10.57
N ALA A 202 20.09 -2.48 -9.45
CA ALA A 202 20.36 -3.92 -9.33
C ALA A 202 19.23 -4.81 -9.90
N ASN A 203 18.27 -4.24 -10.65
CA ASN A 203 17.12 -4.93 -11.24
C ASN A 203 16.23 -5.67 -10.22
N ALA A 204 16.16 -5.18 -8.97
CA ALA A 204 15.38 -5.85 -7.92
C ALA A 204 13.90 -5.99 -8.29
N VAL A 205 13.31 -5.03 -9.03
CA VAL A 205 11.91 -5.10 -9.48
C VAL A 205 11.68 -6.30 -10.39
N GLU A 206 12.57 -6.55 -11.35
CA GLU A 206 12.48 -7.70 -12.26
C GLU A 206 12.64 -9.01 -11.50
N LEU A 207 13.66 -9.11 -10.65
CA LEU A 207 13.97 -10.31 -9.86
C LEU A 207 12.83 -10.69 -8.91
N LEU A 208 12.28 -9.71 -8.19
CA LEU A 208 11.16 -9.92 -7.27
C LEU A 208 9.87 -10.26 -8.03
N THR A 209 9.62 -9.62 -9.17
CA THR A 209 8.46 -9.95 -10.02
C THR A 209 8.56 -11.38 -10.56
N ALA A 210 9.76 -11.81 -10.97
CA ALA A 210 10.02 -13.18 -11.39
C ALA A 210 9.79 -14.18 -10.24
N ALA A 211 10.25 -13.85 -9.02
CA ALA A 211 10.02 -14.65 -7.83
C ALA A 211 8.51 -14.80 -7.51
N LEU A 212 7.74 -13.71 -7.56
CA LEU A 212 6.28 -13.77 -7.38
C LEU A 212 5.61 -14.65 -8.44
N SER A 213 6.06 -14.53 -9.69
CA SER A 213 5.50 -15.29 -10.81
C SER A 213 5.73 -16.79 -10.69
N GLN A 214 6.80 -17.22 -10.02
CA GLN A 214 7.08 -18.63 -9.75
C GLN A 214 6.26 -19.19 -8.59
N VAL A 215 5.99 -18.35 -7.58
CA VAL A 215 5.23 -18.74 -6.39
C VAL A 215 3.75 -18.96 -6.72
N ILE A 216 3.17 -18.16 -7.61
CA ILE A 216 1.73 -18.24 -7.94
C ILE A 216 1.48 -19.20 -9.12
N PRO A 217 0.51 -20.13 -9.01
CA PRO A 217 0.17 -21.05 -10.10
C PRO A 217 -0.31 -20.29 -11.35
N GLY A 218 -0.12 -20.85 -12.54
CA GLY A 218 -0.57 -20.22 -13.80
C GLY A 218 0.46 -19.27 -14.43
N ARG A 219 1.77 -19.53 -14.25
CA ARG A 219 2.87 -18.66 -14.75
C ARG A 219 2.87 -18.52 -16.26
N GLU A 220 2.78 -19.64 -16.98
CA GLU A 220 2.83 -19.65 -18.44
C GLU A 220 1.56 -19.04 -19.03
N GLU A 221 0.42 -19.28 -18.41
CA GLU A 221 -0.87 -18.70 -18.76
C GLU A 221 -0.84 -17.18 -18.60
N ARG A 222 -0.32 -16.66 -17.48
CA ARG A 222 -0.13 -15.22 -17.27
C ARG A 222 0.77 -14.60 -18.33
N LYS A 223 1.89 -15.26 -18.66
CA LYS A 223 2.84 -14.78 -19.67
C LYS A 223 2.20 -14.76 -21.07
N ALA A 224 1.46 -15.80 -21.42
CA ALA A 224 0.71 -15.86 -22.68
C ALA A 224 -0.35 -14.75 -22.76
N ILE A 225 -1.07 -14.50 -21.67
CA ILE A 225 -2.07 -13.43 -21.60
C ILE A 225 -1.41 -12.06 -21.79
N LEU A 226 -0.29 -11.79 -21.11
CA LEU A 226 0.40 -10.51 -21.25
C LEU A 226 0.89 -10.26 -22.68
N ASN A 227 1.57 -11.25 -23.28
CA ASN A 227 2.07 -11.13 -24.66
C ASN A 227 0.91 -10.85 -25.63
N GLN A 228 -0.20 -11.57 -25.49
CA GLN A 228 -1.39 -11.32 -26.31
C GLN A 228 -1.96 -9.92 -26.07
N GLU A 229 -2.05 -9.44 -24.83
CA GLU A 229 -2.55 -8.09 -24.53
C GLU A 229 -1.65 -6.99 -25.13
N GLN A 230 -0.34 -7.19 -25.14
CA GLN A 230 0.61 -6.27 -25.77
C GLN A 230 0.48 -6.30 -27.31
N GLU A 231 0.49 -7.47 -27.94
CA GLU A 231 0.32 -7.64 -29.40
C GLU A 231 -1.00 -7.03 -29.90
N MET A 232 -2.09 -7.19 -29.13
CA MET A 232 -3.41 -6.66 -29.47
C MET A 232 -3.46 -5.14 -29.44
N ARG A 233 -2.74 -4.51 -28.51
CA ARG A 233 -2.63 -3.04 -28.44
C ARG A 233 -1.80 -2.48 -29.57
N GLU A 234 -0.75 -3.19 -29.99
CA GLU A 234 0.08 -2.80 -31.12
C GLU A 234 -0.65 -2.98 -32.46
N SER A 235 -1.45 -4.03 -32.61
CA SER A 235 -2.10 -4.40 -33.87
C SER A 235 -3.51 -3.81 -34.07
N GLY A 236 -4.24 -3.48 -33.00
CA GLY A 236 -5.58 -2.88 -33.06
C GLY A 236 -6.69 -3.78 -33.59
N LEU A 237 -6.46 -5.10 -33.72
CA LEU A 237 -7.47 -6.07 -34.17
C LEU A 237 -8.40 -6.54 -33.04
N GLU A 238 -9.63 -6.96 -33.35
CA GLU A 238 -10.55 -7.62 -32.40
C GLU A 238 -10.27 -9.15 -32.36
N SER A 239 -10.07 -9.74 -31.17
CA SER A 239 -9.79 -11.19 -31.06
C SER A 239 -11.05 -12.04 -31.05
N ASN A 240 -10.94 -13.28 -31.52
CA ASN A 240 -11.92 -14.37 -31.42
C ASN A 240 -11.54 -15.40 -30.33
N LEU A 241 -11.00 -14.99 -29.18
CA LEU A 241 -10.62 -15.96 -28.13
C LEU A 241 -11.68 -16.07 -27.02
N PRO A 242 -12.24 -17.27 -26.79
CA PRO A 242 -13.22 -17.50 -25.74
C PRO A 242 -12.60 -17.43 -24.33
N SER A 243 -13.32 -16.74 -23.43
CA SER A 243 -13.22 -16.76 -21.96
C SER A 243 -11.80 -16.86 -21.36
N ARG A 244 -11.16 -15.70 -21.13
CA ARG A 244 -9.94 -15.54 -20.30
C ARG A 244 -10.16 -15.81 -18.80
N CYS A 245 -11.16 -16.61 -18.44
CA CYS A 245 -11.43 -17.13 -17.09
C CYS A 245 -10.59 -18.39 -16.75
N SER A 246 -9.60 -18.75 -17.58
CA SER A 246 -8.81 -19.98 -17.44
C SER A 246 -7.62 -19.87 -16.47
N LEU A 247 -7.44 -18.74 -15.80
CA LEU A 247 -6.45 -18.64 -14.74
C LEU A 247 -6.89 -19.54 -13.56
N PRO A 248 -6.00 -20.39 -13.03
CA PRO A 248 -6.34 -21.34 -11.98
C PRO A 248 -6.72 -20.60 -10.69
N ASP A 249 -7.63 -21.16 -9.90
CA ASP A 249 -7.90 -20.62 -8.57
C ASP A 249 -6.63 -20.70 -7.71
N VAL A 250 -6.43 -19.70 -6.85
CA VAL A 250 -5.19 -19.52 -6.10
C VAL A 250 -5.43 -19.87 -4.64
N SER A 251 -4.97 -21.05 -4.24
CA SER A 251 -4.88 -21.47 -2.84
C SER A 251 -3.42 -21.43 -2.38
N LEU A 252 -3.08 -20.44 -1.55
CA LEU A 252 -1.73 -20.30 -0.98
C LEU A 252 -1.72 -20.71 0.49
N ASP A 253 -0.64 -21.36 0.91
CA ASP A 253 -0.37 -21.59 2.32
C ASP A 253 0.08 -20.31 3.02
N LYS A 254 0.01 -20.30 4.35
CA LYS A 254 0.33 -19.14 5.18
C LYS A 254 1.76 -18.63 4.95
N ASP A 255 2.73 -19.53 4.83
CA ASP A 255 4.14 -19.14 4.72
C ASP A 255 4.41 -18.45 3.37
N THR A 256 3.75 -18.90 2.32
CA THR A 256 3.77 -18.28 0.99
C THR A 256 3.10 -16.92 0.98
N ILE A 257 1.97 -16.75 1.67
CA ILE A 257 1.28 -15.46 1.80
C ILE A 257 2.16 -14.43 2.51
N GLU A 258 2.83 -14.84 3.60
CA GLU A 258 3.78 -13.98 4.31
C GLU A 258 4.95 -13.56 3.42
N LEU A 259 5.56 -14.52 2.69
CA LEU A 259 6.65 -14.23 1.77
C LEU A 259 6.22 -13.29 0.64
N PHE A 260 5.05 -13.55 0.04
CA PHE A 260 4.46 -12.69 -0.98
C PHE A 260 4.24 -11.27 -0.44
N GLY A 261 3.71 -11.15 0.78
CA GLY A 261 3.51 -9.88 1.46
C GLY A 261 4.82 -9.12 1.68
N GLU A 262 5.90 -9.78 2.10
CA GLU A 262 7.21 -9.14 2.25
C GLU A 262 7.79 -8.69 0.90
N ILE A 263 7.65 -9.49 -0.16
CA ILE A 263 8.08 -9.07 -1.52
C ILE A 263 7.32 -7.80 -1.95
N LEU A 264 6.00 -7.75 -1.76
CA LEU A 264 5.22 -6.55 -2.09
C LEU A 264 5.66 -5.34 -1.27
N LYS A 265 5.98 -5.48 0.02
CA LYS A 265 6.48 -4.37 0.83
C LYS A 265 7.82 -3.82 0.30
N VAL A 266 8.73 -4.72 -0.09
CA VAL A 266 9.99 -4.31 -0.73
C VAL A 266 9.68 -3.59 -2.03
N LEU A 267 8.94 -4.22 -2.94
CA LEU A 267 8.55 -3.64 -4.23
C LEU A 267 7.90 -2.26 -4.06
N PHE A 268 7.08 -2.06 -3.02
CA PHE A 268 6.45 -0.77 -2.75
C PHE A 268 7.52 0.29 -2.50
N ASN A 269 8.46 0.02 -1.60
CA ASN A 269 9.53 0.96 -1.27
C ASN A 269 10.37 1.33 -2.50
N ILE A 270 10.86 0.35 -3.27
CA ILE A 270 11.70 0.61 -4.45
C ILE A 270 10.94 1.28 -5.60
N THR A 271 9.63 1.13 -5.68
CA THR A 271 8.83 1.73 -6.77
C THR A 271 8.41 3.17 -6.51
N ILE A 272 8.54 3.69 -5.29
CA ILE A 272 8.18 5.08 -4.93
C ILE A 272 8.94 6.12 -5.79
N THR A 273 10.17 5.81 -6.22
CA THR A 273 11.02 6.73 -6.97
C THR A 273 10.85 6.63 -8.49
N ILE A 274 9.97 5.75 -8.98
CA ILE A 274 9.79 5.51 -10.42
C ILE A 274 8.91 6.59 -11.03
N SER A 275 9.25 7.04 -12.23
CA SER A 275 8.36 7.88 -13.06
C SER A 275 7.15 7.08 -13.52
N GLN A 276 5.95 7.46 -13.10
CA GLN A 276 4.72 6.77 -13.51
C GLN A 276 4.29 7.10 -14.94
N GLU A 277 4.73 8.24 -15.47
CA GLU A 277 4.41 8.69 -16.83
C GLU A 277 5.39 8.14 -17.87
N GLN A 278 6.69 8.16 -17.56
CA GLN A 278 7.77 7.75 -18.46
C GLN A 278 8.81 6.90 -17.72
N PRO A 279 8.48 5.66 -17.35
CA PRO A 279 9.45 4.71 -16.84
C PRO A 279 10.38 4.20 -17.94
N GLU A 280 11.54 3.68 -17.54
CA GLU A 280 12.43 2.95 -18.44
C GLU A 280 11.76 1.69 -18.99
N HIS A 281 12.08 1.30 -20.22
CA HIS A 281 11.40 0.21 -20.93
C HIS A 281 11.44 -1.14 -20.17
N ASN A 282 12.59 -1.53 -19.61
CA ASN A 282 12.72 -2.78 -18.86
C ASN A 282 11.89 -2.77 -17.56
N LEU A 283 11.82 -1.60 -16.94
CA LEU A 283 11.04 -1.38 -15.73
C LEU A 283 9.54 -1.39 -16.02
N GLN A 284 9.11 -0.78 -17.13
CA GLN A 284 7.73 -0.87 -17.63
C GLN A 284 7.33 -2.33 -17.84
N GLN A 285 8.15 -3.12 -18.53
CA GLN A 285 7.86 -4.54 -18.75
C GLN A 285 7.77 -5.33 -17.44
N SER A 286 8.61 -5.01 -16.46
CA SER A 286 8.54 -5.64 -15.14
C SER A 286 7.25 -5.25 -14.40
N CYS A 287 6.83 -3.99 -14.48
CA CYS A 287 5.58 -3.51 -13.90
C CYS A 287 4.34 -4.12 -14.60
N ASP A 288 4.39 -4.32 -15.92
CA ASP A 288 3.35 -5.00 -16.68
C ASP A 288 3.19 -6.47 -16.27
N ASN A 289 4.31 -7.18 -16.06
CA ASN A 289 4.27 -8.53 -15.48
C ASN A 289 3.68 -8.52 -14.07
N LEU A 290 4.09 -7.56 -13.25
CA LEU A 290 3.62 -7.43 -11.87
C LEU A 290 2.11 -7.17 -11.80
N ILE A 291 1.57 -6.26 -12.62
CA ILE A 291 0.13 -5.95 -12.56
C ILE A 291 -0.74 -7.14 -12.99
N VAL A 292 -0.28 -7.97 -13.92
CA VAL A 292 -0.97 -9.22 -14.29
C VAL A 292 -0.97 -10.23 -13.14
N ILE A 293 0.11 -10.28 -12.36
CA ILE A 293 0.19 -11.09 -11.13
C ILE A 293 -0.79 -10.55 -10.08
N LEU A 294 -0.79 -9.25 -9.82
CA LEU A 294 -1.71 -8.61 -8.86
C LEU A 294 -3.17 -8.79 -9.28
N ARG A 295 -3.48 -8.64 -10.58
CA ARG A 295 -4.81 -8.92 -11.17
C ARG A 295 -5.25 -10.35 -10.89
N HIS A 296 -4.37 -11.32 -11.13
CA HIS A 296 -4.68 -12.73 -10.86
C HIS A 296 -5.01 -12.95 -9.38
N MET A 297 -4.20 -12.39 -8.48
CA MET A 297 -4.41 -12.48 -7.04
C MET A 297 -5.72 -11.82 -6.58
N LEU A 298 -6.09 -10.67 -7.15
CA LEU A 298 -7.34 -9.98 -6.80
C LEU A 298 -8.58 -10.77 -7.20
N ILE A 299 -8.54 -11.52 -8.31
CA ILE A 299 -9.69 -12.25 -8.85
C ILE A 299 -9.81 -13.66 -8.26
N LYS A 300 -8.68 -14.36 -8.09
CA LYS A 300 -8.66 -15.82 -7.88
C LYS A 300 -8.16 -16.27 -6.51
N CYS A 301 -7.68 -15.37 -5.67
CA CYS A 301 -7.24 -15.72 -4.32
C CYS A 301 -8.44 -15.85 -3.38
N GLU A 302 -8.60 -17.00 -2.73
CA GLU A 302 -9.64 -17.21 -1.71
C GLU A 302 -9.38 -16.36 -0.46
N GLU A 303 -10.44 -15.92 0.22
CA GLU A 303 -10.35 -15.18 1.48
C GLU A 303 -9.87 -16.09 2.62
N VAL A 304 -8.60 -15.93 3.03
CA VAL A 304 -8.03 -16.67 4.17
C VAL A 304 -8.67 -16.18 5.47
N SER A 305 -9.52 -17.01 6.07
CA SER A 305 -10.40 -16.66 7.19
C SER A 305 -9.71 -16.46 8.55
N GLN A 306 -8.37 -16.54 8.63
CA GLN A 306 -7.61 -16.36 9.88
C GLN A 306 -6.36 -15.51 9.64
N GLU A 307 -6.59 -14.29 9.17
CA GLU A 307 -5.59 -13.25 8.88
C GLU A 307 -4.50 -13.58 7.83
N PRO A 308 -3.98 -12.54 7.14
CA PRO A 308 -4.18 -11.13 7.43
C PRO A 308 -4.86 -10.35 6.30
N LYS A 309 -5.69 -9.37 6.67
CA LYS A 309 -6.09 -8.23 5.81
C LYS A 309 -4.88 -7.52 5.16
N ASN A 310 -3.66 -7.81 5.63
CA ASN A 310 -2.39 -7.32 5.09
C ASN A 310 -2.14 -7.70 3.64
N LEU A 311 -2.56 -8.87 3.12
CA LEU A 311 -2.24 -9.23 1.73
C LEU A 311 -2.97 -8.32 0.73
N GLN A 312 -4.29 -8.16 0.90
CA GLN A 312 -5.09 -7.24 0.08
C GLN A 312 -4.55 -5.81 0.20
N ASN A 313 -4.19 -5.36 1.40
CA ASN A 313 -3.59 -4.04 1.61
C ASN A 313 -2.24 -3.88 0.90
N ASN A 314 -1.38 -4.90 0.95
CA ASN A 314 -0.11 -4.87 0.23
C ASN A 314 -0.32 -4.81 -1.28
N ILE A 315 -1.29 -5.56 -1.82
CA ILE A 315 -1.67 -5.48 -3.25
C ILE A 315 -2.17 -4.08 -3.61
N ILE A 316 -3.06 -3.50 -2.81
CA ILE A 316 -3.59 -2.15 -3.02
C ILE A 316 -2.45 -1.12 -2.98
N ASN A 317 -1.60 -1.16 -1.97
CA ASN A 317 -0.45 -0.25 -1.85
C ASN A 317 0.48 -0.37 -3.06
N MET A 318 0.72 -1.59 -3.54
CA MET A 318 1.54 -1.82 -4.73
C MET A 318 0.97 -1.21 -6.01
N LEU A 319 -0.35 -1.21 -6.17
CA LEU A 319 -0.98 -0.61 -7.34
C LEU A 319 -0.75 0.91 -7.41
N ILE A 320 -0.54 1.61 -6.29
CA ILE A 320 -0.37 3.08 -6.24
C ILE A 320 0.85 3.53 -7.06
N ASN A 321 1.95 2.78 -7.00
CA ASN A 321 3.23 3.20 -7.56
C ASN A 321 3.45 2.73 -9.01
N LEU A 322 2.50 2.00 -9.60
CA LEU A 322 2.69 1.45 -10.94
C LEU A 322 2.62 2.55 -12.01
N PRO A 323 3.35 2.38 -13.14
CA PRO A 323 3.21 3.27 -14.28
C PRO A 323 1.79 3.26 -14.85
N TYR A 324 1.34 4.42 -15.33
CA TYR A 324 -0.03 4.62 -15.80
C TYR A 324 -0.41 3.72 -16.97
N GLN A 325 0.55 3.39 -17.84
CA GLN A 325 0.35 2.49 -18.97
C GLN A 325 -0.02 1.07 -18.52
N SER A 326 0.54 0.63 -17.39
CA SER A 326 0.33 -0.71 -16.82
C SER A 326 -1.13 -0.90 -16.40
N TYR A 327 -1.83 0.15 -15.95
CA TYR A 327 -3.24 0.07 -15.52
C TYR A 327 -4.19 -0.42 -16.60
N ASN A 328 -3.83 -0.29 -17.88
CA ASN A 328 -4.61 -0.85 -18.98
C ASN A 328 -4.73 -2.39 -18.88
N LEU A 329 -3.81 -3.06 -18.16
CA LEU A 329 -3.81 -4.50 -17.93
C LEU A 329 -4.72 -4.92 -16.76
N LEU A 330 -5.38 -3.99 -16.05
CA LEU A 330 -6.38 -4.34 -15.02
C LEU A 330 -7.70 -4.86 -15.62
N TYR A 331 -7.92 -4.62 -16.91
CA TYR A 331 -9.07 -5.10 -17.67
C TYR A 331 -8.61 -5.64 -19.03
N TRP A 332 -9.50 -6.33 -19.72
CA TRP A 332 -9.22 -6.79 -21.08
C TRP A 332 -10.47 -6.82 -21.94
N GLN A 333 -10.28 -6.69 -23.25
CA GLN A 333 -11.38 -6.75 -24.20
C GLN A 333 -11.83 -8.19 -24.43
N ILE A 334 -13.14 -8.41 -24.47
CA ILE A 334 -13.80 -9.67 -24.77
C ILE A 334 -14.61 -9.58 -26.06
N PRO A 335 -14.85 -10.70 -26.78
CA PRO A 335 -15.65 -10.68 -28.01
C PRO A 335 -17.06 -10.10 -27.78
N LYS A 336 -17.53 -9.26 -28.70
CA LYS A 336 -18.83 -8.56 -28.56
C LYS A 336 -20.02 -9.49 -28.32
N LYS A 337 -19.98 -10.72 -28.88
CA LYS A 337 -21.04 -11.73 -28.69
C LYS A 337 -21.05 -12.25 -27.26
N GLU A 338 -19.88 -12.59 -26.71
CA GLU A 338 -19.72 -13.07 -25.34
C GLU A 338 -20.07 -11.97 -24.34
N ALA A 339 -19.63 -10.73 -24.57
CA ALA A 339 -19.98 -9.59 -23.72
C ALA A 339 -21.49 -9.40 -23.60
N LYS A 340 -22.21 -9.47 -24.73
CA LYS A 340 -23.68 -9.36 -24.76
C LYS A 340 -24.37 -10.53 -24.06
N GLU A 341 -23.83 -11.74 -24.19
CA GLU A 341 -24.37 -12.92 -23.51
C GLU A 341 -24.18 -12.85 -22.00
N ILE A 342 -22.99 -12.45 -21.54
CA ILE A 342 -22.69 -12.26 -20.11
C ILE A 342 -23.58 -11.16 -19.51
N MET A 343 -23.73 -10.01 -20.19
CA MET A 343 -24.63 -8.95 -19.72
C MET A 343 -26.09 -9.41 -19.67
N LYS A 344 -26.57 -10.13 -20.69
CA LYS A 344 -27.94 -10.65 -20.70
C LYS A 344 -28.19 -11.64 -19.56
N ASN A 345 -27.23 -12.52 -19.28
CA ASN A 345 -27.30 -13.46 -18.16
C ASN A 345 -27.30 -12.71 -16.81
N PHE A 346 -26.52 -11.64 -16.67
CA PHE A 346 -26.52 -10.78 -15.49
C PHE A 346 -27.86 -10.08 -15.26
N GLU A 347 -28.49 -9.53 -16.32
CA GLU A 347 -29.82 -8.92 -16.24
C GLU A 347 -30.89 -9.91 -15.73
N THR A 348 -30.74 -11.20 -16.02
CA THR A 348 -31.65 -12.25 -15.50
C THR A 348 -31.33 -12.72 -14.07
N ASP A 349 -30.09 -12.61 -13.61
CA ASP A 349 -29.59 -13.14 -12.32
C ASP A 349 -29.18 -12.05 -11.31
N GLN A 350 -29.83 -10.89 -11.35
CA GLN A 350 -29.55 -9.72 -10.47
C GLN A 350 -29.53 -10.01 -8.96
N ARG A 351 -29.99 -11.19 -8.52
CA ARG A 351 -30.01 -11.60 -7.11
C ARG A 351 -28.66 -12.11 -6.58
N LYS A 352 -27.68 -12.44 -7.44
CA LYS A 352 -26.40 -13.04 -7.02
C LYS A 352 -25.19 -12.10 -7.07
N ASN A 353 -25.13 -11.19 -8.06
CA ASN A 353 -24.00 -10.28 -8.24
C ASN A 353 -24.48 -8.83 -8.13
N LYS A 354 -23.89 -8.05 -7.22
CA LYS A 354 -24.27 -6.64 -6.99
C LYS A 354 -23.91 -5.72 -8.17
N HIS A 355 -22.87 -6.05 -8.92
CA HIS A 355 -22.38 -5.23 -10.04
C HIS A 355 -21.94 -6.10 -11.23
N PRO A 356 -22.03 -5.61 -12.47
CA PRO A 356 -21.58 -6.33 -13.65
C PRO A 356 -20.04 -6.42 -13.68
N ILE A 357 -19.52 -7.60 -14.02
CA ILE A 357 -18.08 -7.85 -14.24
C ILE A 357 -17.62 -7.49 -15.65
N VAL A 358 -18.56 -7.07 -16.51
CA VAL A 358 -18.33 -6.62 -17.88
C VAL A 358 -18.86 -5.21 -18.05
N TYR A 359 -18.04 -4.33 -18.60
CA TYR A 359 -18.42 -2.99 -19.03
C TYR A 359 -18.22 -2.86 -20.55
N GLU A 360 -19.29 -2.57 -21.30
CA GLU A 360 -19.29 -2.56 -22.78
C GLU A 360 -18.73 -3.86 -23.39
N PHE A 361 -17.47 -3.88 -23.80
CA PHE A 361 -16.78 -5.07 -24.34
C PHE A 361 -15.52 -5.41 -23.54
N PHE A 362 -15.44 -4.96 -22.29
CA PHE A 362 -14.29 -5.16 -21.42
C PHE A 362 -14.69 -5.94 -20.19
N ASN A 363 -13.92 -6.99 -19.85
CA ASN A 363 -13.98 -7.58 -18.53
C ASN A 363 -13.19 -6.68 -17.56
N VAL A 364 -13.87 -6.25 -16.50
CA VAL A 364 -13.38 -5.33 -15.46
C VAL A 364 -13.37 -5.99 -14.09
N GLU A 365 -13.29 -7.33 -14.02
CA GLU A 365 -13.44 -8.13 -12.81
C GLU A 365 -12.45 -7.75 -11.71
N ALA A 366 -11.21 -7.38 -12.05
CA ALA A 366 -10.23 -6.91 -11.06
C ALA A 366 -10.63 -5.56 -10.43
N VAL A 367 -11.15 -4.65 -11.25
CA VAL A 367 -11.65 -3.35 -10.79
C VAL A 367 -12.92 -3.53 -9.96
N HIS A 368 -13.78 -4.47 -10.38
CA HIS A 368 -14.95 -4.87 -9.62
C HIS A 368 -14.57 -5.43 -8.24
N ALA A 369 -13.52 -6.27 -8.15
CA ALA A 369 -13.01 -6.78 -6.89
C ALA A 369 -12.53 -5.64 -5.96
N LEU A 370 -11.80 -4.65 -6.49
CA LEU A 370 -11.41 -3.46 -5.72
C LEU A 370 -12.62 -2.65 -5.22
N LEU A 371 -13.66 -2.52 -6.05
CA LEU A 371 -14.91 -1.86 -5.66
C LEU A 371 -15.66 -2.65 -4.58
N GLY A 372 -15.67 -3.98 -4.66
CA GLY A 372 -16.23 -4.86 -3.63
C GLY A 372 -15.50 -4.71 -2.30
N ILE A 373 -14.17 -4.62 -2.32
CA ILE A 373 -13.35 -4.34 -1.12
C ILE A 373 -13.70 -2.97 -0.54
N LEU A 374 -13.90 -1.94 -1.38
CA LEU A 374 -14.32 -0.61 -0.94
C LEU A 374 -15.68 -0.66 -0.25
N ASP A 375 -16.66 -1.33 -0.85
CA ASP A 375 -18.00 -1.48 -0.30
C ASP A 375 -17.97 -2.15 1.08
N GLN A 376 -17.22 -3.26 1.20
CA GLN A 376 -17.07 -3.96 2.48
C GLN A 376 -16.38 -3.12 3.54
N ARG A 377 -15.30 -2.39 3.21
CA ARG A 377 -14.61 -1.52 4.19
C ARG A 377 -15.48 -0.36 4.66
N LEU A 378 -16.30 0.20 3.77
CA LEU A 378 -17.28 1.24 4.13
C LEU A 378 -18.39 0.70 5.04
N ILE A 379 -18.79 -0.56 4.87
CA ILE A 379 -19.77 -1.24 5.73
C ILE A 379 -19.16 -1.55 7.11
N ASP A 380 -17.95 -2.12 7.15
CA ASP A 380 -17.24 -2.46 8.37
C ASP A 380 -17.00 -1.22 9.26
N ASN A 381 -16.67 -0.08 8.64
CA ASN A 381 -16.44 1.19 9.33
C ASN A 381 -15.37 1.13 10.44
N VAL A 382 -14.33 0.30 10.24
CA VAL A 382 -13.21 0.11 11.17
C VAL A 382 -11.92 0.67 10.56
N ASN A 383 -11.17 1.48 11.34
CA ASN A 383 -9.87 2.05 10.94
C ASN A 383 -9.87 2.71 9.55
N LEU A 384 -10.96 3.41 9.23
CA LEU A 384 -11.23 3.90 7.88
C LEU A 384 -10.08 4.71 7.26
N LYS A 385 -9.38 5.53 8.04
CA LYS A 385 -8.22 6.30 7.54
C LYS A 385 -7.16 5.38 6.93
N GLU A 386 -6.71 4.38 7.69
CA GLU A 386 -5.62 3.49 7.26
C GLU A 386 -6.06 2.51 6.18
N THR A 387 -7.33 2.11 6.19
CA THR A 387 -7.84 1.09 5.25
C THR A 387 -8.41 1.68 3.96
N LEU A 388 -9.05 2.84 3.99
CA LEU A 388 -9.69 3.43 2.81
C LEU A 388 -8.76 4.32 2.01
N SER A 389 -7.89 5.11 2.64
CA SER A 389 -7.06 6.08 1.91
C SER A 389 -6.19 5.44 0.82
N PRO A 390 -5.48 4.31 1.05
CA PRO A 390 -4.73 3.67 -0.03
C PRO A 390 -5.62 3.14 -1.15
N LEU A 391 -6.79 2.59 -0.81
CA LEU A 391 -7.73 2.05 -1.81
C LEU A 391 -8.37 3.15 -2.65
N LEU A 392 -8.80 4.24 -2.03
CA LEU A 392 -9.32 5.43 -2.70
C LEU A 392 -8.22 6.05 -3.57
N SER A 393 -6.98 6.13 -3.09
CA SER A 393 -5.85 6.62 -3.88
C SER A 393 -5.65 5.82 -5.17
N VAL A 394 -5.67 4.48 -5.10
CA VAL A 394 -5.61 3.61 -6.29
C VAL A 394 -6.79 3.88 -7.22
N LEU A 395 -8.02 3.83 -6.71
CA LEU A 395 -9.23 3.99 -7.54
C LEU A 395 -9.27 5.37 -8.22
N THR A 396 -8.87 6.44 -7.51
CA THR A 396 -8.72 7.79 -8.04
C THR A 396 -7.66 7.84 -9.13
N THR A 397 -6.47 7.28 -8.88
CA THR A 397 -5.33 7.34 -9.81
C THR A 397 -5.61 6.55 -11.08
N VAL A 398 -6.16 5.34 -10.96
CA VAL A 398 -6.56 4.51 -12.10
C VAL A 398 -7.69 5.18 -12.88
N SER A 399 -8.67 5.80 -12.21
CA SER A 399 -9.75 6.54 -12.88
C SER A 399 -9.26 7.78 -13.61
N ARG A 400 -8.27 8.49 -13.07
CA ARG A 400 -7.69 9.67 -13.70
C ARG A 400 -7.04 9.30 -15.04
N HIS A 401 -6.28 8.20 -15.07
CA HIS A 401 -5.47 7.80 -16.22
C HIS A 401 -6.15 6.78 -17.15
N ASN A 402 -7.31 6.22 -16.78
CA ASN A 402 -8.00 5.21 -17.59
C ASN A 402 -9.48 5.51 -17.80
N ARG A 403 -9.87 5.86 -19.04
CA ARG A 403 -11.26 6.20 -19.39
C ARG A 403 -12.23 5.06 -19.13
N ILE A 404 -11.84 3.81 -19.43
CA ILE A 404 -12.71 2.64 -19.30
C ILE A 404 -13.01 2.38 -17.82
N VAL A 405 -11.96 2.36 -16.99
CA VAL A 405 -12.10 2.17 -15.54
C VAL A 405 -12.92 3.29 -14.91
N ARG A 406 -12.65 4.56 -15.28
CA ARG A 406 -13.41 5.70 -14.77
C ARG A 406 -14.88 5.61 -15.11
N LYS A 407 -15.24 5.28 -16.35
CA LYS A 407 -16.63 5.15 -16.78
C LYS A 407 -17.36 4.01 -16.05
N TYR A 408 -16.69 2.87 -15.90
CA TYR A 408 -17.23 1.75 -15.12
C TYR A 408 -17.48 2.17 -13.66
N LEU A 409 -16.46 2.69 -12.97
CA LEU A 409 -16.61 3.13 -11.57
C LEU A 409 -17.64 4.26 -11.43
N ARG A 410 -17.75 5.14 -12.41
CA ARG A 410 -18.74 6.21 -12.47
C ARG A 410 -20.17 5.66 -12.62
N GLN A 411 -20.37 4.58 -13.37
CA GLN A 411 -21.65 3.90 -13.50
C GLN A 411 -22.04 3.21 -12.18
N GLU A 412 -21.09 2.55 -11.52
CA GLU A 412 -21.37 1.77 -10.30
C GLU A 412 -21.49 2.64 -9.05
N VAL A 413 -20.67 3.68 -8.90
CA VAL A 413 -20.63 4.55 -7.72
C VAL A 413 -21.65 5.69 -7.83
N LEU A 414 -21.77 6.33 -8.99
CA LEU A 414 -22.64 7.51 -9.18
C LEU A 414 -23.63 7.30 -10.32
N PRO A 415 -24.47 6.25 -10.33
CA PRO A 415 -25.35 5.94 -11.46
C PRO A 415 -26.18 7.15 -11.92
N SER A 416 -26.49 7.23 -13.21
CA SER A 416 -27.33 8.32 -13.77
C SER A 416 -28.58 8.49 -12.92
N LEU A 417 -28.84 9.72 -12.51
CA LEU A 417 -29.96 10.01 -11.61
C LEU A 417 -31.25 9.80 -12.40
N GLY A 418 -32.12 8.91 -11.92
CA GLY A 418 -33.53 8.84 -12.30
C GLY A 418 -34.33 9.78 -11.40
N TYR A 419 -35.40 9.26 -10.80
CA TYR A 419 -36.12 9.96 -9.73
C TYR A 419 -35.22 10.23 -8.52
N VAL A 420 -35.17 11.50 -8.13
CA VAL A 420 -34.54 11.97 -6.88
C VAL A 420 -35.67 12.28 -5.92
N GLY A 421 -35.75 11.51 -4.83
CA GLY A 421 -36.73 11.73 -3.77
C GLY A 421 -36.24 12.74 -2.74
N THR A 422 -36.90 12.74 -1.58
CA THR A 422 -36.58 13.60 -0.43
C THR A 422 -35.41 13.09 0.43
N VAL A 423 -34.96 11.85 0.19
CA VAL A 423 -33.82 11.25 0.93
C VAL A 423 -32.53 11.89 0.46
N LYS A 424 -31.73 12.40 1.41
CA LYS A 424 -30.47 13.07 1.09
C LYS A 424 -29.37 12.09 0.67
N PRO A 425 -28.40 12.53 -0.14
CA PRO A 425 -27.30 11.68 -0.59
C PRO A 425 -26.56 10.97 0.57
N GLU A 426 -26.25 11.65 1.67
CA GLU A 426 -25.54 11.10 2.84
C GLU A 426 -26.34 10.05 3.65
N GLU A 427 -27.67 10.05 3.51
CA GLU A 427 -28.59 9.14 4.21
C GLU A 427 -28.77 7.81 3.47
N MET A 428 -28.30 7.72 2.22
CA MET A 428 -28.44 6.51 1.42
C MET A 428 -27.51 5.39 1.92
N ASP A 429 -28.00 4.15 1.85
CA ASP A 429 -27.24 2.95 2.21
C ASP A 429 -26.62 2.23 1.00
N ASN A 430 -26.29 2.99 -0.05
CA ASN A 430 -25.47 2.52 -1.15
C ASN A 430 -24.04 3.08 -1.04
N ILE A 431 -23.15 2.64 -1.92
CA ILE A 431 -21.75 3.10 -1.92
C ILE A 431 -21.64 4.62 -2.06
N ARG A 432 -22.51 5.26 -2.87
CA ARG A 432 -22.59 6.71 -2.98
C ARG A 432 -22.85 7.36 -1.63
N GLY A 433 -23.91 6.97 -0.93
CA GLY A 433 -24.28 7.62 0.32
C GLY A 433 -23.27 7.38 1.43
N ARG A 434 -22.68 6.19 1.50
CA ARG A 434 -21.56 5.90 2.42
C ARG A 434 -20.36 6.80 2.14
N LEU A 435 -19.98 7.00 0.88
CA LEU A 435 -18.90 7.93 0.51
C LEU A 435 -19.27 9.38 0.84
N VAL A 436 -20.44 9.85 0.44
CA VAL A 436 -20.87 11.24 0.68
C VAL A 436 -20.86 11.59 2.17
N ARG A 437 -21.28 10.65 3.04
CA ARG A 437 -21.24 10.83 4.50
C ARG A 437 -19.82 11.08 5.05
N HIS A 438 -18.78 10.65 4.35
CA HIS A 438 -17.39 10.86 4.73
C HIS A 438 -16.79 12.19 4.24
N LEU A 439 -17.46 12.93 3.34
CA LEU A 439 -17.03 14.28 2.95
C LEU A 439 -17.13 15.30 4.09
N THR A 440 -18.00 15.03 5.07
CA THR A 440 -18.14 15.84 6.28
C THR A 440 -17.44 15.20 7.49
N SER A 441 -16.50 14.27 7.26
CA SER A 441 -15.71 13.64 8.32
C SER A 441 -14.80 14.64 9.02
N ALA A 442 -14.60 14.47 10.33
CA ALA A 442 -13.60 15.23 11.09
C ALA A 442 -12.15 14.86 10.73
N VAL A 443 -11.95 13.71 10.07
CA VAL A 443 -10.63 13.26 9.60
C VAL A 443 -10.37 13.87 8.22
N HIS A 444 -9.52 14.90 8.18
CA HIS A 444 -9.22 15.65 6.94
C HIS A 444 -8.73 14.74 5.82
N GLU A 445 -7.79 13.83 6.07
CA GLU A 445 -7.23 13.00 5.00
C GLU A 445 -8.27 12.05 4.36
N LEU A 446 -9.25 11.60 5.15
CA LEU A 446 -10.36 10.79 4.63
C LEU A 446 -11.32 11.63 3.78
N LYS A 447 -11.67 12.84 4.26
CA LYS A 447 -12.48 13.81 3.51
C LYS A 447 -11.84 14.10 2.15
N GLU A 448 -10.54 14.39 2.12
CA GLU A 448 -9.80 14.65 0.88
C GLU A 448 -9.81 13.44 -0.05
N SER A 449 -9.44 12.25 0.47
CA SER A 449 -9.39 11.02 -0.33
C SER A 449 -10.74 10.68 -1.00
N VAL A 450 -11.85 10.89 -0.27
CA VAL A 450 -13.20 10.66 -0.78
C VAL A 450 -13.60 11.74 -1.79
N GLY A 451 -13.31 13.00 -1.48
CA GLY A 451 -13.58 14.14 -2.37
C GLY A 451 -12.87 13.99 -3.71
N ASP A 452 -11.58 13.69 -3.70
CA ASP A 452 -10.77 13.47 -4.90
C ASP A 452 -11.33 12.34 -5.77
N PHE A 453 -11.72 11.22 -5.14
CA PHE A 453 -12.29 10.09 -5.86
C PHE A 453 -13.59 10.48 -6.58
N LEU A 454 -14.53 11.09 -5.85
CA LEU A 454 -15.81 11.52 -6.41
C LEU A 454 -15.64 12.60 -7.49
N PHE A 455 -14.67 13.50 -7.32
CA PHE A 455 -14.38 14.57 -8.27
C PHE A 455 -13.80 14.04 -9.58
N VAL A 456 -12.86 13.09 -9.53
CA VAL A 456 -12.33 12.41 -10.73
C VAL A 456 -13.43 11.66 -11.47
N LEU A 457 -14.33 10.96 -10.77
CA LEU A 457 -15.49 10.32 -11.40
C LEU A 457 -16.42 11.33 -12.09
N CYS A 458 -16.46 12.56 -11.59
CA CYS A 458 -17.20 13.67 -12.18
C CYS A 458 -16.41 14.44 -13.27
N LYS A 459 -15.29 13.90 -13.76
CA LYS A 459 -14.38 14.55 -14.72
C LYS A 459 -13.84 15.90 -14.21
N ASP A 460 -13.55 15.99 -12.92
CA ASP A 460 -13.08 17.21 -12.26
C ASP A 460 -14.01 18.43 -12.51
N ASN A 461 -15.33 18.17 -12.56
CA ASN A 461 -16.35 19.20 -12.80
C ASN A 461 -17.19 19.47 -11.53
N VAL A 462 -17.17 20.72 -11.08
CA VAL A 462 -17.85 21.17 -9.84
C VAL A 462 -19.37 20.98 -9.93
N SER A 463 -19.99 21.33 -11.07
CA SER A 463 -21.44 21.22 -11.25
C SER A 463 -21.90 19.76 -11.21
N ARG A 464 -21.14 18.85 -11.84
CA ARG A 464 -21.42 17.41 -11.79
C ARG A 464 -21.26 16.88 -10.37
N LEU A 465 -20.22 17.29 -9.64
CA LEU A 465 -20.04 16.88 -8.25
C LEU A 465 -21.24 17.30 -7.38
N ILE A 466 -21.63 18.58 -7.44
CA ILE A 466 -22.77 19.13 -6.67
C ILE A 466 -24.06 18.37 -6.98
N LYS A 467 -24.32 18.05 -8.26
CA LYS A 467 -25.50 17.26 -8.66
C LYS A 467 -25.60 15.92 -7.93
N TYR A 468 -24.48 15.23 -7.69
CA TYR A 468 -24.48 13.89 -7.09
C TYR A 468 -24.36 13.88 -5.57
N VAL A 469 -23.76 14.93 -5.01
CA VAL A 469 -23.30 14.98 -3.61
C VAL A 469 -24.09 15.98 -2.76
N GLY A 470 -24.63 17.04 -3.38
CA GLY A 470 -25.14 18.23 -2.69
C GLY A 470 -24.01 19.19 -2.31
N TYR A 471 -24.25 20.49 -2.51
CA TYR A 471 -23.25 21.52 -2.22
C TYR A 471 -22.86 21.55 -0.74
N GLY A 472 -23.80 21.32 0.18
CA GLY A 472 -23.51 21.31 1.62
C GLY A 472 -22.45 20.28 2.02
N ASN A 473 -22.51 19.09 1.43
CA ASN A 473 -21.53 18.03 1.66
C ASN A 473 -20.20 18.31 0.94
N ALA A 474 -20.25 18.92 -0.26
CA ALA A 474 -19.07 19.21 -1.07
C ALA A 474 -18.32 20.50 -0.67
N ALA A 475 -18.98 21.43 0.03
CA ALA A 475 -18.46 22.78 0.28
C ALA A 475 -17.08 22.77 0.95
N GLY A 476 -16.88 21.90 1.94
CA GLY A 476 -15.59 21.77 2.61
C GLY A 476 -14.47 21.31 1.67
N PHE A 477 -14.75 20.39 0.75
CA PHE A 477 -13.78 19.92 -0.24
C PHE A 477 -13.49 21.00 -1.30
N LEU A 478 -14.55 21.67 -1.78
CA LEU A 478 -14.45 22.76 -2.76
C LEU A 478 -13.66 23.95 -2.21
N ALA A 479 -13.85 24.30 -0.94
CA ALA A 479 -13.12 25.38 -0.28
C ALA A 479 -11.61 25.07 -0.17
N ASP A 480 -11.25 23.85 0.24
CA ASP A 480 -9.85 23.44 0.39
C ASP A 480 -9.10 23.47 -0.96
N HIS A 481 -9.81 23.15 -2.06
CA HIS A 481 -9.30 23.12 -3.43
C HIS A 481 -9.43 24.42 -4.22
N GLY A 482 -10.01 25.48 -3.65
CA GLY A 482 -10.17 26.76 -4.35
C GLY A 482 -11.22 26.72 -5.48
N LEU A 483 -12.26 25.89 -5.35
CA LEU A 483 -13.29 25.67 -6.37
C LEU A 483 -14.63 26.35 -6.03
N MET A 484 -14.66 27.21 -5.01
CA MET A 484 -15.90 27.85 -4.53
C MET A 484 -16.43 28.94 -5.47
N ALA A 485 -15.55 29.54 -6.29
CA ALA A 485 -15.94 30.56 -7.28
C ALA A 485 -16.71 30.00 -8.49
N GLY A 486 -16.94 28.69 -8.56
CA GLY A 486 -17.59 28.04 -9.71
C GLY A 486 -16.75 28.03 -10.99
N GLY A 487 -15.48 28.48 -10.91
CA GLY A 487 -14.54 28.45 -12.01
C GLY A 487 -14.07 27.02 -12.28
N ASN A 488 -14.31 26.53 -13.50
CA ASN A 488 -13.46 25.50 -14.07
C ASN A 488 -12.10 26.17 -14.30
N ASN A 489 -11.17 26.08 -13.36
CA ASN A 489 -9.82 26.54 -13.63
C ASN A 489 -9.29 25.70 -14.80
N GLU A 490 -9.09 26.31 -15.97
CA GLU A 490 -8.56 25.66 -17.18
C GLU A 490 -7.21 24.95 -16.90
N GLU A 491 -6.49 25.37 -15.86
CA GLU A 491 -5.25 24.76 -15.36
C GLU A 491 -5.44 23.45 -14.57
N THR A 492 -6.64 23.17 -14.04
CA THR A 492 -6.99 21.94 -13.28
C THR A 492 -7.96 21.02 -14.01
N ALA A 493 -8.49 21.44 -15.16
CA ALA A 493 -9.25 20.58 -16.04
C ALA A 493 -8.30 19.49 -16.58
N GLY A 494 -8.33 18.30 -15.98
CA GLY A 494 -7.57 17.16 -16.47
C GLY A 494 -7.84 16.91 -17.97
N ASN A 495 -6.94 16.21 -18.65
CA ASN A 495 -7.05 15.84 -20.07
C ASN A 495 -8.23 14.88 -20.32
N TYR A 496 -9.46 15.33 -20.13
CA TYR A 496 -10.68 14.58 -20.35
C TYR A 496 -11.22 14.88 -21.74
N SER A 497 -11.56 13.83 -22.47
CA SER A 497 -12.29 13.96 -23.74
C SER A 497 -13.63 14.68 -23.52
N THR A 498 -13.88 15.65 -24.39
CA THR A 498 -15.09 16.49 -24.55
C THR A 498 -16.34 15.72 -24.97
N ASP A 499 -16.30 14.39 -25.02
CA ASP A 499 -17.51 13.59 -25.18
C ASP A 499 -18.41 13.79 -23.95
N ASP A 500 -19.35 14.73 -24.07
CA ASP A 500 -20.41 15.00 -23.13
C ASP A 500 -21.46 13.89 -23.22
N GLU A 501 -21.25 12.85 -22.42
CA GLU A 501 -22.35 11.99 -22.01
C GLU A 501 -23.26 12.82 -21.10
N GLU A 502 -24.37 13.31 -21.67
CA GLU A 502 -25.48 13.86 -20.91
C GLU A 502 -25.94 12.78 -19.90
N SER A 503 -25.61 13.01 -18.63
CA SER A 503 -25.96 12.10 -17.53
C SER A 503 -27.41 12.25 -17.05
N ASP A 504 -28.14 13.18 -17.66
CA ASP A 504 -29.47 13.61 -17.24
C ASP A 504 -30.48 12.65 -17.88
N THR A 505 -31.17 11.87 -17.05
CA THR A 505 -32.27 11.03 -17.55
C THR A 505 -33.49 11.90 -17.79
N GLU A 506 -34.41 11.45 -18.65
CA GLU A 506 -35.69 12.13 -18.87
C GLU A 506 -36.49 12.33 -17.57
N GLU A 507 -36.30 11.45 -16.59
CA GLU A 507 -36.94 11.54 -15.29
C GLU A 507 -36.32 12.65 -14.43
N TYR A 508 -34.99 12.76 -14.44
CA TYR A 508 -34.26 13.80 -13.71
C TYR A 508 -34.55 15.20 -14.26
N GLU A 509 -34.57 15.39 -15.58
CA GLU A 509 -34.87 16.69 -16.21
C GLU A 509 -36.24 17.25 -15.79
N ARG A 510 -37.23 16.39 -15.51
CA ARG A 510 -38.57 16.82 -15.08
C ARG A 510 -38.60 17.39 -13.66
N ILE A 511 -37.66 16.99 -12.81
CA ILE A 511 -37.63 17.35 -11.38
C ILE A 511 -36.43 18.23 -11.02
N LYS A 512 -35.55 18.53 -11.99
CA LYS A 512 -34.32 19.30 -11.81
C LYS A 512 -34.54 20.63 -11.09
N ASP A 513 -35.64 21.32 -11.41
CA ASP A 513 -36.02 22.60 -10.79
C ASP A 513 -36.55 22.45 -9.35
N GLN A 514 -36.85 21.23 -8.92
CA GLN A 514 -37.41 20.91 -7.59
C GLN A 514 -36.34 20.35 -6.63
N ILE A 515 -35.12 20.15 -7.12
CA ILE A 515 -34.00 19.65 -6.32
C ILE A 515 -33.27 20.84 -5.71
N ASP A 516 -33.11 20.82 -4.39
CA ASP A 516 -32.29 21.82 -3.70
C ASP A 516 -30.79 21.52 -3.93
N PRO A 517 -30.02 22.43 -4.55
CA PRO A 517 -28.59 22.23 -4.78
C PRO A 517 -27.77 22.06 -3.50
N MET A 518 -28.24 22.58 -2.36
CA MET A 518 -27.54 22.46 -1.08
C MET A 518 -27.59 21.03 -0.55
N THR A 519 -28.77 20.41 -0.58
CA THR A 519 -28.99 19.06 -0.07
C THR A 519 -28.84 17.98 -1.12
N GLY A 520 -28.94 18.30 -2.41
CA GLY A 520 -28.96 17.31 -3.50
C GLY A 520 -30.21 16.42 -3.50
N ALA A 521 -31.27 16.84 -2.81
CA ALA A 521 -32.54 16.11 -2.68
C ALA A 521 -33.72 16.98 -3.11
N GLN A 522 -34.85 16.34 -3.44
CA GLN A 522 -36.09 17.05 -3.73
C GLN A 522 -36.58 17.76 -2.46
N VAL A 523 -36.96 19.03 -2.59
CA VAL A 523 -37.61 19.76 -1.49
C VAL A 523 -38.93 19.07 -1.17
N ASP A 524 -39.16 18.71 0.10
CA ASP A 524 -40.41 18.07 0.50
C ASP A 524 -41.59 19.03 0.23
N PRO A 525 -42.50 18.68 -0.70
CA PRO A 525 -43.61 19.55 -1.06
C PRO A 525 -44.60 19.78 0.10
N ASN A 526 -44.54 18.97 1.16
CA ASN A 526 -45.37 19.14 2.35
C ASN A 526 -44.77 20.13 3.37
N VAL A 527 -43.51 20.50 3.20
CA VAL A 527 -42.85 21.50 4.05
C VAL A 527 -43.10 22.87 3.44
N GLU A 528 -44.19 23.51 3.87
CA GLU A 528 -44.47 24.91 3.53
C GLU A 528 -43.34 25.81 4.04
N ASN A 529 -42.95 26.80 3.23
CA ASN A 529 -41.94 27.76 3.64
C ASN A 529 -42.44 28.49 4.90
N PRO A 530 -41.69 28.48 6.02
CA PRO A 530 -42.10 29.15 7.25
C PRO A 530 -42.42 30.64 7.06
N LEU A 531 -41.78 31.26 6.06
CA LEU A 531 -42.00 32.66 5.68
C LEU A 531 -43.38 32.90 5.06
N ASP A 532 -44.05 31.90 4.49
CA ASP A 532 -45.37 32.09 3.88
C ASP A 532 -46.47 32.29 4.94
N LYS A 533 -46.21 31.92 6.20
CA LYS A 533 -47.13 32.09 7.33
C LYS A 533 -46.93 33.40 8.10
N MET A 534 -45.85 34.13 7.81
CA MET A 534 -45.50 35.36 8.51
C MET A 534 -45.97 36.59 7.73
N SER A 535 -46.48 37.60 8.44
CA SER A 535 -46.72 38.93 7.88
C SER A 535 -45.41 39.63 7.51
N GLU A 536 -45.45 40.67 6.67
CA GLU A 536 -44.24 41.43 6.30
C GLU A 536 -43.54 42.04 7.53
N GLU A 537 -44.31 42.55 8.50
CA GLU A 537 -43.78 43.10 9.76
C GLU A 537 -43.08 42.01 10.61
N GLU A 538 -43.64 40.79 10.64
CA GLU A 538 -43.02 39.66 11.32
C GLU A 538 -41.73 39.20 10.63
N LYS A 539 -41.69 39.25 9.29
CA LYS A 539 -40.47 38.94 8.51
C LYS A 539 -39.36 39.94 8.80
N GLU A 540 -39.68 41.23 8.87
CA GLU A 540 -38.71 42.28 9.23
C GLU A 540 -38.16 42.09 10.64
N LEU A 541 -39.03 41.82 11.63
CA LEU A 541 -38.61 41.55 13.00
C LEU A 541 -37.73 40.31 13.12
N GLU A 542 -38.04 39.24 12.38
CA GLU A 542 -37.22 38.04 12.38
C GLU A 542 -35.87 38.26 11.69
N ALA A 543 -35.83 39.03 10.60
CA ALA A 543 -34.59 39.43 9.94
C ALA A 543 -33.69 40.26 10.88
N GLU A 544 -34.26 41.19 11.65
CA GLU A 544 -33.50 41.97 12.63
C GLU A 544 -32.92 41.07 13.74
N LYS A 545 -33.71 40.12 14.25
CA LYS A 545 -33.22 39.13 15.22
C LYS A 545 -32.08 38.29 14.65
N LEU A 546 -32.20 37.83 13.40
CA LEU A 546 -31.16 37.05 12.72
C LEU A 546 -29.88 37.87 12.53
N ALA A 547 -30.00 39.15 12.15
CA ALA A 547 -28.85 40.06 12.06
C ALA A 547 -28.13 40.20 13.40
N ILE A 548 -28.87 40.43 14.49
CA ILE A 548 -28.31 40.52 15.85
C ILE A 548 -27.62 39.20 16.26
N LEU A 549 -28.22 38.05 15.93
CA LEU A 549 -27.65 36.74 16.21
C LEU A 549 -26.34 36.52 15.44
N LEU A 550 -26.31 36.87 14.15
CA LEU A 550 -25.11 36.79 13.32
C LEU A 550 -24.00 37.71 13.84
N SER A 551 -24.31 38.96 14.21
CA SER A 551 -23.35 39.87 14.83
C SER A 551 -22.79 39.30 16.13
N LYS A 552 -23.63 38.72 17.00
CA LYS A 552 -23.18 38.07 18.25
C LYS A 552 -22.29 36.85 18.00
N LEU A 553 -22.54 36.09 16.93
CA LEU A 553 -21.69 34.96 16.55
C LEU A 553 -20.33 35.43 16.01
N ASN A 554 -20.32 36.53 15.25
CA ASN A 554 -19.10 37.17 14.76
C ASN A 554 -18.26 37.77 15.90
N GLU A 555 -18.88 38.49 16.83
CA GLU A 555 -18.22 39.02 18.02
C GLU A 555 -17.58 37.93 18.89
N LYS A 556 -18.20 36.74 18.96
CA LYS A 556 -17.65 35.57 19.66
C LYS A 556 -16.56 34.84 18.87
N GLY A 557 -16.27 35.25 17.64
CA GLY A 557 -15.30 34.61 16.75
C GLY A 557 -15.72 33.24 16.24
N LEU A 558 -17.01 32.89 16.32
CA LEU A 558 -17.52 31.59 15.86
C LEU A 558 -17.83 31.56 14.37
N VAL A 559 -18.23 32.72 13.80
CA VAL A 559 -18.53 32.87 12.37
C VAL A 559 -17.84 34.14 11.90
N LYS A 560 -17.02 34.05 10.85
CA LYS A 560 -16.41 35.22 10.21
C LYS A 560 -16.91 35.36 8.78
N PRO A 561 -17.21 36.59 8.32
CA PRO A 561 -17.47 36.82 6.92
C PRO A 561 -16.18 36.58 6.12
N ALA A 562 -16.32 35.95 4.96
CA ALA A 562 -15.22 35.65 4.06
C ALA A 562 -15.60 36.04 2.64
N LEU A 563 -14.63 36.57 1.89
CA LEU A 563 -14.71 36.78 0.44
C LEU A 563 -14.03 35.61 -0.26
N ILE A 564 -14.48 35.26 -1.46
CA ILE A 564 -13.76 34.28 -2.28
C ILE A 564 -12.61 35.02 -2.96
N GLY A 565 -11.38 34.60 -2.65
CA GLY A 565 -10.17 35.15 -3.23
C GLY A 565 -10.03 34.83 -4.72
N PRO A 566 -9.06 35.45 -5.41
CA PRO A 566 -8.76 35.15 -6.81
C PRO A 566 -8.26 33.71 -7.03
N ASP A 567 -7.78 33.05 -5.98
CA ASP A 567 -7.41 31.63 -5.94
C ASP A 567 -8.61 30.69 -5.68
N GLY A 568 -9.82 31.25 -5.59
CA GLY A 568 -11.07 30.54 -5.36
C GLY A 568 -11.26 30.01 -3.93
N LYS A 569 -10.37 30.36 -3.00
CA LYS A 569 -10.43 29.99 -1.58
C LYS A 569 -11.12 31.08 -0.75
N PRO A 570 -11.75 30.75 0.39
CA PRO A 570 -12.29 31.75 1.30
C PRO A 570 -11.16 32.51 2.01
N VAL A 571 -11.22 33.85 1.96
CA VAL A 571 -10.28 34.78 2.58
C VAL A 571 -11.05 35.68 3.56
N ASP A 572 -10.48 35.91 4.75
CA ASP A 572 -11.03 36.83 5.74
C ASP A 572 -11.19 38.22 5.12
N ILE A 573 -12.35 38.85 5.33
CA ILE A 573 -12.57 40.25 4.91
C ILE A 573 -11.72 41.14 5.80
N ASN A 574 -10.74 41.84 5.22
CA ASN A 574 -9.98 42.84 5.95
C ASN A 574 -10.90 44.06 6.20
N PRO A 575 -11.04 44.52 7.46
CA PRO A 575 -11.92 45.65 7.80
C PRO A 575 -11.44 47.01 7.26
N GLU A 576 -10.38 47.06 6.45
CA GLU A 576 -9.87 48.26 5.79
C GLU A 576 -10.34 48.40 4.32
N ASP A 577 -11.02 47.38 3.77
CA ASP A 577 -11.47 47.35 2.36
C ASP A 577 -12.97 47.75 2.17
N ASP A 578 -13.66 48.22 3.21
CA ASP A 578 -15.05 48.74 3.18
C ASP A 578 -15.13 50.29 3.19
#